data_AF-A0A2Z5C2H3-F1
#
_entry.id   AF-A0A2Z5C2H3-F1
#
_cell.length_a   1.000
_cell.length_b   1.000
_cell.length_c   1.000
_cell.angle_alpha   90.00
_cell.angle_beta   90.00
_cell.angle_gamma   90.00
#
_symmetry.space_group_name_H-M   'P 1'
#
loop_
_entity.id
_entity.type
_entity.pdbx_description
1 polymer ?
#
loop_
_entity_poly.entity_id
_entity_poly.type
_entity_poly.pdbx_seq_one_letter_code
_entity_poly.pdbx_strand_id
1 'polypeptide(L)'
;MKKLKSVLLLMGIVTFALALTACGGTEDKASTEKTETAKAETKKKANPNELGDYKVEILSSEVVKDFEGNNAIAIKTKFTNNSKENISFMVAIDQQAFQNGTQLETTVSADASMGGSEKDVQPGGTLEVTELYKLQDTQNKVDVEAKELISFSKNAVKKSFELK
;
A
#
# COMPACT_ATOMS: atom_id res chain seq x y z
N MET A 1 29.09 -14.44 -31.07
CA MET A 1 30.37 -15.07 -30.68
C MET A 1 31.16 -14.12 -29.78
N LYS A 2 31.67 -14.65 -28.66
CA LYS A 2 32.72 -14.11 -27.76
C LYS A 2 32.33 -13.00 -26.77
N LYS A 3 32.56 -13.09 -25.46
CA LYS A 3 32.87 -14.19 -24.52
C LYS A 3 32.51 -13.68 -23.12
N LEU A 4 31.78 -14.48 -22.33
CA LEU A 4 31.74 -14.37 -20.86
C LEU A 4 33.16 -14.58 -20.31
N LYS A 5 33.59 -13.74 -19.36
CA LYS A 5 34.77 -14.02 -18.53
C LYS A 5 34.28 -14.28 -17.11
N SER A 6 34.40 -15.54 -16.70
CA SER A 6 34.26 -15.99 -15.32
C SER A 6 35.65 -16.13 -14.68
N VAL A 7 35.71 -15.70 -13.40
CA VAL A 7 36.48 -16.28 -12.29
C VAL A 7 38.01 -16.08 -12.25
N LEU A 8 38.52 -15.45 -11.18
CA LEU A 8 39.48 -16.08 -10.25
C LEU A 8 39.71 -15.30 -8.93
N LEU A 9 39.62 -16.03 -7.81
CA LEU A 9 40.37 -15.94 -6.54
C LEU A 9 40.60 -14.58 -5.83
N LEU A 10 40.24 -14.51 -4.55
CA LEU A 10 41.21 -14.69 -3.46
C LEU A 10 40.54 -14.88 -2.08
N MET A 11 41.02 -15.90 -1.37
CA MET A 11 40.78 -16.22 0.04
C MET A 11 41.03 -15.02 0.97
N GLY A 12 40.22 -14.94 2.03
CA GLY A 12 40.50 -14.13 3.22
C GLY A 12 39.86 -14.76 4.44
N ILE A 13 40.36 -15.94 4.84
CA ILE A 13 40.03 -16.59 6.11
C ILE A 13 40.65 -15.73 7.22
N VAL A 14 39.85 -14.96 7.94
CA VAL A 14 40.30 -14.28 9.16
C VAL A 14 40.10 -15.23 10.33
N THR A 15 41.24 -15.66 10.84
CA THR A 15 41.46 -16.65 11.89
C THR A 15 40.94 -16.20 13.26
N PHE A 16 40.24 -17.14 13.89
CA PHE A 16 39.89 -17.23 15.30
C PHE A 16 41.16 -17.32 16.16
N ALA A 17 41.36 -16.40 17.10
CA ALA A 17 42.41 -16.46 18.11
C ALA A 17 41.78 -16.43 19.51
N LEU A 18 41.73 -17.59 20.18
CA LEU A 18 41.57 -17.67 21.62
C LEU A 18 42.89 -17.27 22.27
N ALA A 19 42.85 -16.29 23.17
CA ALA A 19 43.86 -16.10 24.19
C ALA A 19 43.22 -16.43 25.56
N LEU A 20 43.57 -17.59 26.11
CA LEU A 20 43.36 -17.91 27.52
C LEU A 20 44.58 -17.40 28.29
N THR A 21 44.40 -16.37 29.10
CA THR A 21 45.34 -16.02 30.17
C THR A 21 44.57 -16.00 31.48
N ALA A 22 44.98 -16.91 32.36
CA ALA A 22 44.44 -17.17 33.67
C ALA A 22 45.19 -16.37 34.75
N CYS A 23 44.52 -16.21 35.91
CA CYS A 23 45.00 -15.72 37.21
C CYS A 23 45.24 -14.21 37.32
N GLY A 24 44.74 -13.45 38.30
CA GLY A 24 43.94 -13.71 39.50
C GLY A 24 43.80 -12.38 40.26
N GLY A 25 42.73 -12.18 41.05
CA GLY A 25 42.54 -10.98 41.87
C GLY A 25 41.09 -10.67 42.25
N THR A 26 40.68 -11.23 43.39
CA THR A 26 39.61 -10.92 44.35
C THR A 26 38.84 -9.57 44.27
N GLU A 27 37.50 -9.66 44.43
CA GLU A 27 36.46 -8.69 44.89
C GLU A 27 36.30 -7.39 44.06
N ASP A 28 35.13 -6.90 43.62
CA ASP A 28 33.84 -6.77 44.29
C ASP A 28 32.76 -6.32 43.26
N LYS A 29 31.50 -6.68 43.54
CA LYS A 29 30.20 -6.11 43.09
C LYS A 29 29.77 -5.93 41.60
N ALA A 30 28.48 -6.26 41.45
CA ALA A 30 27.47 -5.76 40.50
C ALA A 30 27.27 -6.57 39.21
N SER A 31 26.58 -7.71 39.39
CA SER A 31 25.69 -8.29 38.40
C SER A 31 24.60 -7.27 38.03
N THR A 32 24.66 -6.72 36.81
CA THR A 32 23.53 -6.01 36.21
C THR A 32 23.06 -6.86 35.04
N GLU A 33 21.94 -7.52 35.26
CA GLU A 33 21.20 -8.33 34.30
C GLU A 33 20.95 -7.53 33.02
N LYS A 34 21.32 -8.12 31.87
CA LYS A 34 20.76 -7.74 30.57
C LYS A 34 19.29 -8.19 30.57
N THR A 35 18.41 -7.30 31.00
CA THR A 35 16.98 -7.44 30.73
C THR A 35 16.75 -7.18 29.25
N GLU A 36 16.64 -8.26 28.48
CA GLU A 36 15.99 -8.24 27.17
C GLU A 36 14.57 -7.70 27.35
N THR A 37 14.38 -6.42 27.02
CA THR A 37 13.05 -5.89 26.76
C THR A 37 12.59 -6.45 25.42
N ALA A 38 12.01 -7.65 25.48
CA ALA A 38 11.09 -8.12 24.46
C ALA A 38 9.98 -7.07 24.33
N LYS A 39 10.14 -6.17 23.36
CA LYS A 39 9.11 -5.23 22.94
C LYS A 39 7.95 -6.09 22.46
N ALA A 40 6.98 -6.29 23.34
CA ALA A 40 5.71 -6.89 22.99
C ALA A 40 5.16 -6.09 21.81
N GLU A 41 5.24 -6.67 20.61
CA GLU A 41 4.45 -6.23 19.48
C GLU A 41 3.00 -6.45 19.89
N THR A 42 2.41 -5.42 20.46
CA THR A 42 0.97 -5.25 20.48
C THR A 42 0.54 -5.41 19.03
N LYS A 43 -0.07 -6.55 18.69
CA LYS A 43 -0.79 -6.74 17.43
C LYS A 43 -1.83 -5.62 17.38
N LYS A 44 -1.45 -4.51 16.75
CA LYS A 44 -2.35 -3.40 16.41
C LYS A 44 -3.49 -4.06 15.65
N LYS A 45 -4.70 -3.95 16.18
CA LYS A 45 -5.91 -4.38 15.48
C LYS A 45 -5.85 -3.70 14.12
N ALA A 46 -5.71 -4.48 13.04
CA ALA A 46 -5.61 -3.92 11.71
C ALA A 46 -6.86 -3.06 11.45
N ASN A 47 -6.66 -1.78 11.23
CA ASN A 47 -7.74 -0.89 10.84
C ASN A 47 -8.17 -1.34 9.43
N PRO A 48 -9.46 -1.63 9.18
CA PRO A 48 -9.90 -2.13 7.87
C PRO A 48 -9.61 -1.16 6.72
N ASN A 49 -9.32 0.12 7.03
CA ASN A 49 -9.02 1.17 6.07
C ASN A 49 -7.51 1.44 5.91
N GLU A 50 -6.63 0.72 6.60
CA GLU A 50 -5.17 0.86 6.46
C GLU A 50 -4.62 -0.12 5.41
N LEU A 51 -3.91 0.43 4.41
CA LEU A 51 -3.22 -0.30 3.34
C LEU A 51 -1.76 0.13 3.34
N GLY A 52 -0.88 -0.66 3.98
CA GLY A 52 0.52 -0.26 4.16
C GLY A 52 0.64 1.04 4.94
N ASP A 53 1.36 2.01 4.36
CA ASP A 53 1.50 3.37 4.91
C ASP A 53 0.31 4.30 4.57
N TYR A 54 -0.73 3.79 3.90
CA TYR A 54 -1.85 4.59 3.42
C TYR A 54 -3.11 4.32 4.22
N LYS A 55 -3.99 5.33 4.30
CA LYS A 55 -5.37 5.14 4.73
C LYS A 55 -6.30 5.42 3.56
N VAL A 56 -7.20 4.50 3.29
CA VAL A 56 -8.15 4.56 2.17
C VAL A 56 -9.57 4.35 2.71
N GLU A 57 -10.48 5.24 2.34
CA GLU A 57 -11.89 5.14 2.68
C GLU A 57 -12.75 5.38 1.42
N ILE A 58 -13.44 4.33 0.95
CA ILE A 58 -14.35 4.42 -0.19
C ILE A 58 -15.65 5.07 0.29
N LEU A 59 -15.91 6.31 -0.11
CA LEU A 59 -16.95 7.16 0.47
C LEU A 59 -18.32 6.97 -0.19
N SER A 60 -18.44 7.34 -1.46
CA SER A 60 -19.72 7.42 -2.17
C SER A 60 -19.58 7.06 -3.64
N SER A 61 -20.73 6.78 -4.27
CA SER A 61 -20.84 6.55 -5.71
C SER A 61 -21.91 7.44 -6.34
N GLU A 62 -21.72 7.80 -7.60
CA GLU A 62 -22.72 8.48 -8.44
C GLU A 62 -22.71 7.90 -9.85
N VAL A 63 -23.88 7.69 -10.45
CA VAL A 63 -23.98 7.34 -11.88
C VAL A 63 -23.90 8.61 -12.70
N VAL A 64 -22.91 8.68 -13.58
CA VAL A 64 -22.59 9.85 -14.42
C VAL A 64 -22.45 9.44 -15.88
N LYS A 65 -22.19 10.42 -16.75
CA LYS A 65 -21.77 10.18 -18.13
C LYS A 65 -20.26 10.30 -18.25
N ASP A 66 -19.63 9.35 -18.93
CA ASP A 66 -18.23 9.48 -19.32
C ASP A 66 -18.07 10.47 -20.49
N PHE A 67 -16.83 10.72 -20.89
CA PHE A 67 -16.49 11.61 -21.99
C PHE A 67 -17.16 11.23 -23.33
N GLU A 68 -17.43 9.94 -23.54
CA GLU A 68 -18.10 9.42 -24.74
C GLU A 68 -19.64 9.40 -24.61
N GLY A 69 -20.20 9.77 -23.45
CA GLY A 69 -21.64 9.76 -23.17
C GLY A 69 -22.19 8.41 -22.69
N ASN A 70 -21.33 7.42 -22.45
CA ASN A 70 -21.72 6.15 -21.85
C ASN A 70 -22.03 6.32 -20.36
N ASN A 71 -22.82 5.42 -19.78
CA ASN A 71 -23.01 5.40 -18.33
C ASN A 71 -21.71 4.96 -17.65
N ALA A 72 -21.31 5.69 -16.61
CA ALA A 72 -20.19 5.36 -15.76
C ALA A 72 -20.57 5.54 -14.29
N ILE A 73 -19.82 4.93 -13.40
CA ILE A 73 -19.92 5.15 -11.96
C ILE A 73 -18.69 5.95 -11.50
N ALA A 74 -18.93 7.10 -10.89
CA ALA A 74 -17.92 7.90 -10.23
C ALA A 74 -17.80 7.45 -8.77
N ILE A 75 -16.62 6.97 -8.37
CA ILE A 75 -16.31 6.51 -7.01
C ILE A 75 -15.44 7.54 -6.32
N LYS A 76 -16.01 8.17 -5.28
CA LYS A 76 -15.26 9.09 -4.43
C LYS A 76 -14.56 8.32 -3.32
N THR A 77 -13.25 8.52 -3.21
CA THR A 77 -12.39 7.87 -2.23
C THR A 77 -11.55 8.90 -1.50
N LYS A 78 -11.47 8.79 -0.17
CA LYS A 78 -10.57 9.59 0.65
C LYS A 78 -9.27 8.85 0.84
N PHE A 79 -8.18 9.50 0.45
CA PHE A 79 -6.81 8.99 0.54
C PHE A 79 -5.99 9.84 1.50
N THR A 80 -5.32 9.20 2.44
CA THR A 80 -4.32 9.84 3.31
C THR A 80 -2.97 9.17 3.09
N ASN A 81 -1.97 9.96 2.74
CA ASN A 81 -0.59 9.51 2.62
C ASN A 81 0.11 9.58 3.99
N ASN A 82 0.39 8.44 4.65
CA ASN A 82 1.23 8.42 5.85
C ASN A 82 2.65 7.89 5.57
N SER A 83 3.02 7.75 4.29
CA SER A 83 4.40 7.43 3.89
C SER A 83 5.30 8.65 4.07
N LYS A 84 6.59 8.48 3.77
CA LYS A 84 7.62 9.53 3.93
C LYS A 84 7.83 10.37 2.67
N GLU A 85 7.26 9.97 1.54
CA GLU A 85 7.46 10.61 0.24
C GLU A 85 6.15 11.23 -0.26
N ASN A 86 6.26 12.20 -1.17
CA ASN A 86 5.10 12.64 -1.95
C ASN A 86 4.65 11.49 -2.85
N ILE A 87 3.35 11.21 -2.87
CA ILE A 87 2.80 10.16 -3.73
C ILE A 87 1.34 10.45 -4.04
N SER A 88 0.93 10.11 -5.26
CA SER A 88 -0.45 10.19 -5.70
C SER A 88 -1.24 8.92 -5.37
N PHE A 89 -2.57 9.02 -5.38
CA PHE A 89 -3.43 7.86 -5.17
C PHE A 89 -3.20 6.79 -6.24
N MET A 90 -3.06 7.18 -7.51
CA MET A 90 -2.88 6.27 -8.65
C MET A 90 -1.57 5.45 -8.57
N VAL A 91 -0.54 5.98 -7.91
CA VAL A 91 0.75 5.27 -7.72
C VAL A 91 0.76 4.45 -6.43
N ALA A 92 0.00 4.85 -5.42
CA ALA A 92 -0.06 4.17 -4.13
C ALA A 92 -1.06 2.99 -4.11
N ILE A 93 -2.21 3.16 -4.78
CA ILE A 93 -3.39 2.31 -4.59
C ILE A 93 -3.88 1.76 -5.94
N ASP A 94 -4.07 0.45 -6.00
CA ASP A 94 -4.82 -0.24 -7.06
C ASP A 94 -6.30 -0.28 -6.65
N GLN A 95 -7.09 0.66 -7.15
CA GLN A 95 -8.55 0.66 -6.98
C GLN A 95 -9.24 0.13 -8.24
N GLN A 96 -9.99 -0.94 -8.06
CA GLN A 96 -10.72 -1.62 -9.12
C GLN A 96 -12.20 -1.67 -8.79
N ALA A 97 -13.04 -1.63 -9.83
CA ALA A 97 -14.47 -1.85 -9.74
C ALA A 97 -14.87 -3.07 -10.57
N PHE A 98 -15.83 -3.84 -10.07
CA PHE A 98 -16.34 -5.05 -10.69
C PHE A 98 -17.85 -4.97 -10.81
N GLN A 99 -18.36 -5.42 -11.96
CA GLN A 99 -19.79 -5.59 -12.21
C GLN A 99 -19.98 -6.90 -12.97
N ASN A 100 -21.05 -7.63 -12.65
CA ASN A 100 -21.41 -8.89 -13.30
C ASN A 100 -20.26 -9.93 -13.39
N GLY A 101 -19.37 -9.94 -12.39
CA GLY A 101 -18.25 -10.88 -12.32
C GLY A 101 -17.01 -10.51 -13.15
N THR A 102 -16.96 -9.31 -13.74
CA THR A 102 -15.82 -8.82 -14.52
C THR A 102 -15.36 -7.44 -14.05
N GLN A 103 -14.07 -7.14 -14.21
CA GLN A 103 -13.52 -5.81 -13.91
C GLN A 103 -14.06 -4.79 -14.93
N LEU A 104 -14.48 -3.63 -14.43
CA LEU A 104 -14.90 -2.51 -15.25
C LEU A 104 -13.69 -1.76 -15.83
N GLU A 105 -13.87 -1.21 -17.02
CA GLU A 105 -12.88 -0.34 -17.66
C GLU A 105 -12.86 1.02 -16.94
N THR A 106 -11.67 1.52 -16.61
CA THR A 106 -11.51 2.92 -16.19
C THR A 106 -11.86 3.84 -17.35
N THR A 107 -12.59 4.91 -17.05
CA THR A 107 -12.97 5.96 -18.02
C THR A 107 -12.77 7.34 -17.39
N VAL A 108 -13.08 8.40 -18.13
CA VAL A 108 -12.91 9.79 -17.66
C VAL A 108 -14.18 10.59 -17.92
N SER A 109 -14.42 11.60 -17.10
CA SER A 109 -15.55 12.54 -17.27
C SER A 109 -15.18 13.67 -18.22
N ALA A 110 -16.17 14.25 -18.90
CA ALA A 110 -16.01 15.57 -19.53
C ALA A 110 -16.01 16.71 -18.49
N ASP A 111 -16.48 16.46 -17.27
CA ASP A 111 -16.42 17.39 -16.16
C ASP A 111 -15.01 17.37 -15.53
N ALA A 112 -14.25 18.44 -15.78
CA ALA A 112 -12.90 18.63 -15.28
C ALA A 112 -12.81 18.79 -13.74
N SER A 113 -13.94 18.90 -13.03
CA SER A 113 -13.96 18.90 -11.56
C SER A 113 -13.82 17.49 -10.96
N MET A 114 -14.01 16.44 -11.76
CA MET A 114 -13.78 15.04 -11.36
C MET A 114 -12.30 14.64 -11.58
N GLY A 115 -11.85 13.60 -10.88
CA GLY A 115 -10.48 13.08 -10.96
C GLY A 115 -9.63 13.41 -9.72
N GLY A 116 -8.34 13.69 -9.94
CA GLY A 116 -7.39 14.10 -8.91
C GLY A 116 -6.53 12.97 -8.33
N SER A 117 -6.70 11.73 -8.80
CA SER A 117 -5.90 10.59 -8.35
C SER A 117 -4.43 10.65 -8.77
N GLU A 118 -4.12 11.46 -9.78
CA GLU A 118 -2.78 11.74 -10.29
C GLU A 118 -2.02 12.78 -9.45
N LYS A 119 -2.70 13.54 -8.58
CA LYS A 119 -2.08 14.59 -7.78
C LYS A 119 -1.29 14.00 -6.61
N ASP A 120 -0.05 14.43 -6.47
CA ASP A 120 0.77 14.05 -5.32
C ASP A 120 0.20 14.62 -4.02
N VAL A 121 0.16 13.77 -3.01
CA VAL A 121 -0.19 14.12 -1.63
C VAL A 121 1.07 14.07 -0.80
N GLN A 122 1.37 15.14 -0.08
CA GLN A 122 2.52 15.19 0.84
C GLN A 122 2.34 14.22 2.02
N PRO A 123 3.43 13.81 2.70
CA PRO A 123 3.36 13.07 3.96
C PRO A 123 2.41 13.71 4.99
N GLY A 124 1.51 12.90 5.55
CA GLY A 124 0.43 13.32 6.46
C GLY A 124 -0.77 13.99 5.77
N GLY A 125 -0.67 14.28 4.47
CA GLY A 125 -1.71 14.94 3.68
C GLY A 125 -2.89 14.02 3.38
N THR A 126 -4.05 14.63 3.10
CA THR A 126 -5.28 13.93 2.72
C THR A 126 -5.92 14.60 1.51
N LEU A 127 -6.40 13.79 0.57
CA LEU A 127 -7.10 14.21 -0.64
C LEU A 127 -8.32 13.32 -0.88
N GLU A 128 -9.43 13.92 -1.31
CA GLU A 128 -10.53 13.17 -1.92
C GLU A 128 -10.30 13.11 -3.43
N VAL A 129 -10.34 11.90 -3.97
CA VAL A 129 -10.16 11.61 -5.40
C VAL A 129 -11.42 10.96 -5.94
N THR A 130 -11.66 11.09 -7.24
CA THR A 130 -12.77 10.43 -7.92
C THR A 130 -12.24 9.61 -9.08
N GLU A 131 -12.44 8.29 -9.02
CA GLU A 131 -12.17 7.37 -10.14
C GLU A 131 -13.47 7.03 -10.85
N LEU A 132 -13.43 6.90 -12.19
CA LEU A 132 -14.60 6.58 -13.00
C LEU A 132 -14.44 5.22 -13.67
N TYR A 133 -15.50 4.44 -13.64
CA TYR A 133 -15.55 3.12 -14.29
C TYR A 133 -16.77 3.02 -15.20
N LYS A 134 -16.58 2.58 -16.44
CA LYS A 134 -17.67 2.39 -17.41
C LYS A 134 -18.61 1.29 -16.95
N LEU A 135 -19.89 1.59 -16.83
CA LEU A 135 -20.90 0.62 -16.40
C LEU A 135 -21.28 -0.31 -17.55
N GLN A 136 -21.49 -1.58 -17.25
CA GLN A 136 -22.07 -2.55 -18.18
C GLN A 136 -23.60 -2.42 -18.24
N ASP A 137 -24.20 -2.09 -17.10
CA ASP A 137 -25.61 -1.80 -16.96
C ASP A 137 -25.85 -0.89 -15.73
N THR A 138 -27.07 -0.39 -15.59
CA THR A 138 -27.47 0.54 -14.50
C THR A 138 -28.36 -0.12 -13.45
N GLN A 139 -28.44 -1.45 -13.41
CA GLN A 139 -29.37 -2.20 -12.56
C GLN A 139 -28.64 -3.02 -11.51
N ASN A 140 -27.48 -3.58 -11.86
CA ASN A 140 -26.69 -4.43 -11.00
C ASN A 140 -25.69 -3.63 -10.19
N LYS A 141 -25.50 -4.02 -8.93
CA LYS A 141 -24.50 -3.42 -8.04
C LYS A 141 -23.09 -3.42 -8.62
N VAL A 142 -22.27 -2.51 -8.12
CA VAL A 142 -20.83 -2.44 -8.38
C VAL A 142 -20.05 -2.74 -7.11
N ASP A 143 -19.11 -3.68 -7.17
CA ASP A 143 -18.21 -4.01 -6.08
C ASP A 143 -16.85 -3.33 -6.31
N VAL A 144 -16.43 -2.47 -5.36
CA VAL A 144 -15.15 -1.75 -5.42
C VAL A 144 -14.16 -2.36 -4.42
N GLU A 145 -12.93 -2.56 -4.87
CA GLU A 145 -11.82 -3.04 -4.07
C GLU A 145 -10.60 -2.12 -4.25
N ALA A 146 -10.01 -1.67 -3.15
CA ALA A 146 -8.76 -0.91 -3.14
C ALA A 146 -7.67 -1.69 -2.39
N LYS A 147 -6.50 -1.82 -3.02
CA LYS A 147 -5.30 -2.47 -2.48
C LYS A 147 -4.10 -1.55 -2.61
N GLU A 148 -3.08 -1.76 -1.79
CA GLU A 148 -1.77 -1.15 -2.04
C GLU A 148 -1.22 -1.71 -3.36
N LEU A 149 -0.83 -0.83 -4.30
CA LEU A 149 -0.45 -1.20 -5.66
C LEU A 149 0.75 -2.15 -5.70
N ILE A 150 1.75 -1.89 -4.85
CA ILE A 150 2.95 -2.70 -4.70
C ILE A 150 3.01 -3.21 -3.27
N SER A 151 2.49 -4.42 -3.04
CA SER A 151 2.46 -5.03 -1.71
C SER A 151 2.57 -6.54 -1.76
N PHE A 152 3.12 -7.13 -0.68
CA PHE A 152 3.00 -8.56 -0.41
C PHE A 152 1.76 -8.89 0.45
N SER A 153 1.06 -7.87 0.93
CA SER A 153 -0.16 -8.00 1.71
C SER A 153 -1.36 -8.35 0.82
N LYS A 154 -2.33 -9.08 1.37
CA LYS A 154 -3.63 -9.32 0.73
C LYS A 154 -4.73 -8.42 1.28
N ASN A 155 -4.37 -7.41 2.08
CA ASN A 155 -5.33 -6.49 2.66
C ASN A 155 -5.98 -5.65 1.56
N ALA A 156 -7.28 -5.41 1.72
CA ALA A 156 -8.05 -4.60 0.80
C ALA A 156 -9.17 -3.88 1.53
N VAL A 157 -9.46 -2.66 1.08
CA VAL A 157 -10.68 -1.94 1.45
C VAL A 157 -11.74 -2.27 0.42
N LYS A 158 -12.93 -2.70 0.85
CA LYS A 158 -14.00 -3.14 -0.05
C LYS A 158 -15.30 -2.42 0.25
N LYS A 159 -16.04 -2.07 -0.79
CA LYS A 159 -17.39 -1.50 -0.67
C LYS A 159 -18.24 -1.83 -1.89
N SER A 160 -19.49 -2.18 -1.66
CA SER A 160 -20.48 -2.40 -2.72
C SER A 160 -21.42 -1.21 -2.82
N PHE A 161 -21.81 -0.85 -4.04
CA PHE A 161 -22.74 0.22 -4.33
C PHE A 161 -23.90 -0.30 -5.17
N GLU A 162 -25.12 -0.13 -4.67
CA GLU A 162 -26.35 -0.34 -5.46
C GLU A 162 -26.54 0.85 -6.41
N LEU A 163 -26.91 0.58 -7.66
CA LEU A 163 -27.23 1.61 -8.64
C LEU A 163 -28.70 2.00 -8.49
N LYS A 164 -28.98 3.30 -8.41
CA LYS A 164 -30.33 3.85 -8.27
C LYS A 164 -30.74 4.62 -9.51
#